data_AF-A0A1L8R4A7-F1
#
_entry.id   AF-A0A1L8R4A7-F1
#
_cell.length_a   1.000
_cell.length_b   1.000
_cell.length_c   1.000
_cell.angle_alpha   90.00
_cell.angle_beta   90.00
_cell.angle_gamma   90.00
#
_symmetry.space_group_name_H-M   'P 1'
#
loop_
_entity.id
_entity.type
_entity.pdbx_description
1 polymer ?
#
loop_
_entity_poly.entity_id
_entity_poly.type
_entity_poly.pdbx_seq_one_letter_code
_entity_poly.pdbx_strand_id
1 'polypeptide(L)'
;MKVKTNFFKGVILLFVVSILFLVFLVGTQIFMAENPHWNNSLIIFVVAILATALFALAALWKLYQAVQLIGDNQAFSTKILPIVQRMRQFILGMACSFCGILPFVYEGAQIEDAPGLMVLGLIAVLLPFALFIFAQIVEALFKQAVILQKEQDLTV
;
A
#
# COMPACT_ATOMS: atom_id res chain seq x y z
N MET A 1 4.04 12.09 -24.49
CA MET A 1 3.58 11.70 -23.13
C MET A 1 3.40 10.19 -22.96
N LYS A 2 2.86 9.45 -23.94
CA LYS A 2 2.63 7.98 -23.86
C LYS A 2 3.86 7.12 -23.47
N VAL A 3 5.07 7.47 -23.93
CA VAL A 3 6.30 6.73 -23.56
C VAL A 3 6.62 6.81 -22.06
N LYS A 4 6.44 7.99 -21.44
CA LYS A 4 6.64 8.18 -20.00
C LYS A 4 5.60 7.40 -19.19
N THR A 5 4.35 7.39 -19.65
CA THR A 5 3.25 6.63 -19.05
C THR A 5 3.51 5.11 -19.10
N ASN A 6 4.04 4.60 -20.22
CA ASN A 6 4.35 3.18 -20.37
C ASN A 6 5.50 2.74 -19.44
N PHE A 7 6.49 3.61 -19.21
CA PHE A 7 7.55 3.35 -18.23
C PHE A 7 6.98 3.21 -16.81
N PHE A 8 6.13 4.15 -16.38
CA PHE A 8 5.48 4.06 -15.05
C PHE A 8 4.63 2.80 -14.90
N LYS A 9 3.92 2.36 -15.94
CA LYS A 9 3.18 1.09 -15.94
C LYS A 9 4.10 -0.11 -15.76
N GLY A 10 5.28 -0.11 -16.38
CA GLY A 10 6.31 -1.15 -16.18
C GLY A 10 6.82 -1.19 -14.74
N VAL A 11 7.06 -0.03 -14.13
CA VAL A 11 7.47 0.08 -12.72
C VAL A 11 6.38 -0.47 -11.79
N ILE A 12 5.10 -0.16 -12.05
CA ILE A 12 3.98 -0.72 -11.28
C ILE A 12 3.95 -2.25 -11.36
N LEU A 13 4.16 -2.82 -12.55
CA LEU A 13 4.21 -4.27 -12.72
C LEU A 13 5.37 -4.90 -11.94
N LEU A 14 6.53 -4.25 -11.90
CA LEU A 14 7.66 -4.69 -11.07
C LEU A 14 7.31 -4.70 -9.58
N PHE A 15 6.60 -3.68 -9.08
CA PHE A 15 6.12 -3.67 -7.69
C PHE A 15 5.11 -4.79 -7.42
N VAL A 16 4.18 -5.07 -8.34
CA VAL A 16 3.24 -6.20 -8.20
C VAL A 16 3.98 -7.52 -8.09
N VAL A 17 4.94 -7.78 -8.99
CA VAL A 17 5.75 -9.00 -8.97
C VAL A 17 6.56 -9.10 -7.67
N SER A 18 7.14 -7.98 -7.21
CA SER A 18 7.92 -7.94 -5.96
C SER A 18 7.06 -8.26 -4.74
N ILE A 19 5.83 -7.74 -4.66
CA ILE A 19 4.88 -8.04 -3.57
C ILE A 19 4.51 -9.53 -3.59
N LEU A 20 4.16 -10.07 -4.76
CA LEU A 20 3.81 -11.49 -4.89
C LEU A 20 4.98 -12.40 -4.52
N PHE A 21 6.20 -12.04 -4.92
CA PHE A 21 7.41 -12.76 -4.57
C PHE A 21 7.67 -12.75 -3.06
N LEU A 22 7.50 -11.60 -2.38
CA LEU A 22 7.64 -11.50 -0.93
C LEU A 22 6.61 -12.35 -0.19
N VAL A 23 5.33 -12.31 -0.62
CA VAL A 23 4.28 -13.16 -0.03
C VAL A 23 4.60 -14.65 -0.24
N PHE A 24 5.10 -15.01 -1.43
CA PHE A 24 5.52 -16.38 -1.71
C PHE A 24 6.68 -16.82 -0.82
N LEU A 25 7.73 -15.99 -0.66
CA LEU A 25 8.86 -16.29 0.22
C LEU A 25 8.41 -16.50 1.66
N VAL A 26 7.61 -15.58 2.23
CA VAL A 26 7.12 -15.72 3.60
C VAL A 26 6.25 -16.97 3.74
N GLY A 27 5.39 -17.26 2.76
CA GLY A 27 4.61 -18.49 2.70
C GLY A 27 5.51 -19.73 2.75
N THR A 28 6.53 -19.81 1.91
CA THR A 28 7.44 -20.97 1.86
C THR A 28 8.17 -21.19 3.19
N GLN A 29 8.59 -20.13 3.88
CA GLN A 29 9.24 -20.23 5.19
C GLN A 29 8.30 -20.82 6.25
N ILE A 30 7.02 -20.42 6.24
CA ILE A 30 6.02 -20.94 7.19
C ILE A 30 5.68 -22.41 6.90
N PHE A 31 5.53 -22.77 5.61
CA PHE A 31 5.17 -24.14 5.22
C PHE A 31 6.32 -25.15 5.34
N MET A 32 7.58 -24.70 5.19
CA MET A 32 8.76 -25.57 5.33
C MET A 32 9.29 -25.67 6.76
N ALA A 33 8.70 -24.94 7.72
CA ALA A 33 9.08 -25.05 9.12
C ALA A 33 8.82 -26.46 9.64
N GLU A 34 9.80 -27.05 10.33
CA GLU A 34 9.79 -28.46 10.75
C GLU A 34 8.64 -28.81 11.71
N ASN A 35 8.06 -27.82 12.40
CA ASN A 35 6.80 -27.90 13.14
C ASN A 35 6.16 -26.51 13.23
N PRO A 36 5.24 -26.12 12.33
CA PRO A 36 4.56 -24.83 12.43
C PRO A 36 3.56 -24.91 13.59
N HIS A 37 3.92 -24.32 14.73
CA HIS A 37 2.99 -24.14 15.84
C HIS A 37 1.96 -23.08 15.45
N TRP A 38 0.80 -23.50 14.93
CA TRP A 38 -0.30 -22.61 14.56
C TRP A 38 -0.95 -21.95 15.78
N ASN A 39 -0.22 -21.05 16.44
CA ASN A 39 -0.73 -20.20 17.50
C ASN A 39 -1.50 -19.02 16.89
N ASN A 40 -2.36 -18.40 17.70
CA ASN A 40 -3.22 -17.29 17.30
C ASN A 40 -2.41 -16.11 16.72
N SER A 41 -1.23 -15.84 17.29
CA SER A 41 -0.28 -14.82 16.82
C SER A 41 0.21 -15.06 15.38
N LEU A 42 0.61 -16.29 15.04
CA LEU A 42 1.01 -16.67 13.69
C LEU A 42 -0.15 -16.57 12.69
N ILE A 43 -1.36 -16.97 13.10
CA ILE A 43 -2.56 -16.83 12.26
C ILE A 43 -2.85 -15.35 11.97
N ILE A 44 -2.82 -14.49 13.00
CA ILE A 44 -3.03 -13.05 12.85
C ILE A 44 -1.96 -12.44 11.94
N PHE A 45 -0.69 -12.88 12.07
CA PHE A 45 0.40 -12.44 11.21
C PHE A 45 0.19 -12.79 9.73
N VAL A 46 -0.19 -14.04 9.44
CA VAL A 46 -0.50 -14.47 8.06
C VAL A 46 -1.66 -13.67 7.48
N VAL A 47 -2.74 -13.49 8.25
CA VAL A 47 -3.90 -12.68 7.83
C VAL A 47 -3.49 -11.22 7.59
N ALA A 48 -2.66 -10.65 8.46
CA ALA A 48 -2.15 -9.29 8.34
C ALA A 48 -1.33 -9.10 7.06
N ILE A 49 -0.43 -10.03 6.74
CA ILE A 49 0.37 -9.99 5.50
C ILE A 49 -0.52 -10.11 4.27
N LEU A 50 -1.45 -11.07 4.26
CA LEU A 50 -2.36 -11.26 3.12
C LEU A 50 -3.27 -10.04 2.91
N ALA A 51 -3.79 -9.46 4.00
CA ALA A 51 -4.57 -8.23 3.95
C ALA A 51 -3.73 -7.06 3.42
N THR A 52 -2.51 -6.89 3.93
CA THR A 52 -1.56 -5.86 3.49
C THR A 52 -1.27 -5.98 1.99
N ALA A 53 -0.97 -7.19 1.53
CA ALA A 53 -0.70 -7.47 0.11
C ALA A 53 -1.92 -7.16 -0.76
N LEU A 54 -3.12 -7.55 -0.32
CA LEU A 54 -4.36 -7.27 -1.05
C LEU A 54 -4.61 -5.77 -1.16
N PHE A 55 -4.47 -5.02 -0.06
CA PHE A 55 -4.61 -3.57 -0.07
C PHE A 55 -3.54 -2.87 -0.94
N ALA A 56 -2.29 -3.35 -0.89
CA ALA A 56 -1.20 -2.83 -1.72
C ALA A 56 -1.46 -3.06 -3.22
N LEU A 57 -1.90 -4.26 -3.61
CA LEU A 57 -2.27 -4.58 -4.99
C LEU A 57 -3.46 -3.73 -5.46
N ALA A 58 -4.47 -3.54 -4.61
CA ALA A 58 -5.61 -2.68 -4.90
C ALA A 58 -5.20 -1.21 -5.09
N ALA A 59 -4.28 -0.71 -4.27
CA ALA A 59 -3.71 0.64 -4.42
C ALA A 59 -2.91 0.78 -5.73
N LEU A 60 -2.07 -0.20 -6.06
CA LEU A 60 -1.31 -0.23 -7.33
C LEU A 60 -2.23 -0.27 -8.56
N TRP A 61 -3.34 -1.00 -8.48
CA TRP A 61 -4.33 -1.02 -9.56
C TRP A 61 -4.98 0.37 -9.76
N LYS A 62 -5.27 1.10 -8.68
CA LYS A 62 -5.75 2.48 -8.77
C LYS A 62 -4.70 3.43 -9.30
N LEU A 63 -3.43 3.24 -8.93
CA LEU A 63 -2.32 4.00 -9.49
C LEU A 63 -2.17 3.75 -11.00
N TYR A 64 -2.31 2.50 -11.46
CA TYR A 64 -2.30 2.16 -12.88
C TYR A 64 -3.42 2.89 -13.65
N GLN A 65 -4.64 2.91 -13.10
CA GLN A 65 -5.78 3.64 -13.68
C GLN A 65 -5.49 5.14 -13.76
N ALA A 66 -4.95 5.73 -12.70
CA ALA A 66 -4.57 7.14 -12.68
C ALA A 66 -3.51 7.45 -13.75
N VAL A 67 -2.46 6.63 -13.86
CA VAL A 67 -1.40 6.76 -14.86
C VAL A 67 -1.97 6.66 -16.29
N GLN A 68 -2.94 5.78 -16.52
CA GLN A 68 -3.61 5.68 -17.81
C GLN A 68 -4.38 6.97 -18.17
N LEU A 69 -5.19 7.49 -17.25
CA LEU A 69 -5.94 8.74 -17.47
C LEU A 69 -5.02 9.96 -17.69
N ILE A 70 -3.86 9.99 -17.02
CA ILE A 70 -2.83 11.00 -17.27
C ILE A 70 -2.27 10.88 -18.69
N GLY A 71 -2.05 9.65 -19.16
CA GLY A 71 -1.60 9.38 -20.54
C GLY A 71 -2.61 9.79 -21.61
N ASP A 72 -3.90 9.80 -21.28
CA ASP A 72 -5.00 10.20 -22.15
C ASP A 72 -5.32 11.71 -22.07
N ASN A 73 -4.40 12.52 -21.52
CA ASN A 73 -4.54 13.96 -21.27
C ASN A 73 -5.73 14.33 -20.37
N GLN A 74 -6.27 13.40 -19.59
CA GLN A 74 -7.38 13.63 -18.65
C GLN A 74 -6.88 13.84 -17.21
N ALA A 75 -5.63 14.29 -17.04
CA ALA A 75 -4.92 14.43 -15.77
C ALA A 75 -5.65 15.33 -14.74
N PHE A 76 -6.44 16.31 -15.19
CA PHE A 76 -7.23 17.19 -14.31
C PHE A 76 -8.74 16.98 -14.48
N SER A 77 -9.16 15.81 -14.95
CA SER A 77 -10.57 15.47 -15.07
C SER A 77 -11.18 15.12 -13.71
N THR A 78 -12.45 15.46 -13.53
CA THR A 78 -13.29 15.01 -12.40
C THR A 78 -13.32 13.49 -12.28
N LYS A 79 -13.01 12.75 -13.35
CA LYS A 79 -12.92 11.28 -13.38
C LYS A 79 -11.73 10.71 -12.60
N ILE A 80 -10.63 11.46 -12.45
CA ILE A 80 -9.45 10.98 -11.69
C ILE A 80 -9.65 11.13 -10.19
N LEU A 81 -10.39 12.13 -9.74
CA LEU A 81 -10.63 12.39 -8.31
C LEU A 81 -11.12 11.17 -7.52
N PRO A 82 -12.15 10.41 -7.95
CA PRO A 82 -12.58 9.21 -7.23
C PRO A 82 -11.53 8.09 -7.24
N ILE A 83 -10.62 8.06 -8.22
CA ILE A 83 -9.54 7.06 -8.29
C ILE A 83 -8.48 7.36 -7.23
N VAL A 84 -8.08 8.63 -7.09
CA VAL A 84 -7.11 9.09 -6.08
C VAL A 84 -7.68 8.89 -4.67
N GLN A 85 -8.95 9.22 -4.46
CA GLN A 85 -9.66 8.97 -3.19
C GLN A 85 -9.66 7.49 -2.81
N ARG A 86 -9.95 6.60 -3.76
CA ARG A 86 -9.96 5.16 -3.51
C ARG A 86 -8.56 4.62 -3.26
N MET A 87 -7.55 5.14 -3.95
CA MET A 87 -6.14 4.81 -3.69
C MET A 87 -5.76 5.15 -2.24
N ARG A 88 -6.12 6.33 -1.74
CA ARG A 88 -5.91 6.73 -0.33
C ARG A 88 -6.58 5.75 0.64
N GLN A 89 -7.82 5.34 0.37
CA GLN A 89 -8.54 4.38 1.22
C GLN A 89 -7.84 3.01 1.28
N PHE A 90 -7.30 2.52 0.16
CA PHE A 90 -6.54 1.28 0.16
C PHE A 90 -5.21 1.41 0.93
N ILE A 91 -4.53 2.55 0.83
CA ILE A 91 -3.34 2.84 1.63
C ILE A 91 -3.65 2.84 3.13
N LEU A 92 -4.81 3.37 3.55
CA LEU A 92 -5.25 3.31 4.94
C LEU A 92 -5.48 1.87 5.41
N GLY A 93 -6.16 1.06 4.60
CA GLY A 93 -6.36 -0.36 4.90
C GLY A 93 -5.04 -1.13 5.04
N MET A 94 -4.06 -0.80 4.20
CA MET A 94 -2.70 -1.33 4.29
C MET A 94 -2.01 -0.92 5.62
N ALA A 95 -2.14 0.34 6.04
CA ALA A 95 -1.57 0.79 7.30
C ALA A 95 -2.23 0.11 8.52
N CYS A 96 -3.55 -0.03 8.52
CA CYS A 96 -4.26 -0.72 9.61
C CYS A 96 -3.92 -2.22 9.69
N SER A 97 -3.79 -2.89 8.54
CA SER A 97 -3.42 -4.31 8.50
C SER A 97 -2.00 -4.57 9.02
N PHE A 98 -1.07 -3.62 8.83
CA PHE A 98 0.28 -3.69 9.38
C PHE A 98 0.31 -3.81 10.91
N CYS A 99 -0.65 -3.23 11.63
CA CYS A 99 -0.75 -3.38 13.09
C CYS A 99 -0.93 -4.84 13.53
N GLY A 100 -1.53 -5.69 12.68
CA GLY A 100 -1.70 -7.12 12.96
C GLY A 100 -0.39 -7.91 12.98
N ILE A 101 0.74 -7.31 12.58
CA ILE A 101 2.06 -7.94 12.66
C ILE A 101 2.63 -7.88 14.09
N LEU A 102 2.20 -6.92 14.91
CA LEU A 102 2.74 -6.66 16.25
C LEU A 102 2.67 -7.85 17.22
N PRO A 103 1.56 -8.62 17.31
CA PRO A 103 1.48 -9.77 18.21
C PRO A 103 2.59 -10.80 17.95
N PHE A 104 2.91 -11.05 16.68
CA PHE A 104 3.96 -11.98 16.28
C PHE A 104 5.36 -11.46 16.61
N VAL A 105 5.59 -10.17 16.37
CA VAL A 105 6.87 -9.53 16.75
C VAL A 105 7.05 -9.52 18.27
N TYR A 106 5.97 -9.31 19.02
CA TYR A 106 5.99 -9.32 20.48
C TYR A 106 6.37 -10.70 21.04
N GLU A 107 5.73 -11.77 20.55
CA GLU A 107 6.10 -13.14 20.95
C GLU A 107 7.56 -13.44 20.63
N GLY A 108 8.04 -13.07 19.43
CA GLY A 108 9.45 -13.23 19.05
C GLY A 108 10.41 -12.46 19.96
N ALA A 109 10.05 -11.23 20.33
CA ALA A 109 10.83 -10.41 21.26
C ALA A 109 10.91 -11.02 22.67
N GLN A 110 9.84 -11.68 23.13
CA GLN A 110 9.82 -12.38 24.41
C GLN A 110 10.65 -13.66 24.40
N ILE A 111 10.59 -14.45 23.32
CA ILE A 111 11.31 -15.72 23.19
C ILE A 111 12.83 -15.49 23.17
N GLU A 112 13.28 -14.49 22.42
CA GLU A 112 14.69 -14.18 22.25
C GLU A 112 15.25 -13.20 23.30
N ASP A 113 14.42 -12.81 24.29
CA ASP A 113 14.74 -11.78 25.30
C ASP A 113 15.32 -10.49 24.68
N ALA A 114 14.79 -10.12 23.52
CA ALA A 114 15.33 -9.07 22.65
C ALA A 114 14.32 -7.92 22.52
N PRO A 115 14.32 -6.95 23.46
CA PRO A 115 13.37 -5.82 23.44
C PRO A 115 13.52 -4.95 22.18
N GLY A 116 14.69 -4.97 21.53
CA GLY A 116 14.95 -4.28 20.27
C GLY A 116 14.04 -4.73 19.12
N LEU A 117 13.61 -6.00 19.09
CA LEU A 117 12.70 -6.51 18.06
C LEU A 117 11.34 -5.80 18.10
N MET A 118 10.83 -5.52 19.31
CA MET A 118 9.57 -4.81 19.49
C MET A 118 9.68 -3.36 18.98
N VAL A 119 10.81 -2.68 19.25
CA VAL A 119 11.05 -1.32 18.75
C VAL A 119 11.08 -1.29 17.22
N LEU A 120 11.73 -2.27 16.59
CA LEU A 120 11.76 -2.40 15.13
C LEU A 120 10.36 -2.66 14.56
N GLY A 121 9.56 -3.51 15.20
CA GLY A 121 8.15 -3.75 14.81
C GLY A 121 7.31 -2.47 14.85
N LEU A 122 7.45 -1.67 15.91
CA LEU A 122 6.75 -0.39 16.03
C LEU A 122 7.16 0.61 14.95
N ILE A 123 8.46 0.73 14.65
CA ILE A 123 8.96 1.58 13.57
C ILE A 123 8.43 1.12 12.21
N ALA A 124 8.38 -0.20 11.99
CA ALA A 124 7.87 -0.77 10.75
C ALA A 124 6.38 -0.44 10.53
N VAL A 125 5.57 -0.42 11.59
CA VAL A 125 4.14 -0.04 11.51
C VAL A 125 3.97 1.46 11.22
N LEU A 126 4.87 2.32 11.68
CA LEU A 126 4.77 3.78 11.44
C LEU A 126 4.97 4.17 9.96
N LEU A 127 5.74 3.40 9.19
CA LEU A 127 6.00 3.67 7.77
C LEU A 127 4.73 3.77 6.91
N PRO A 128 3.82 2.78 6.89
CA PRO A 128 2.60 2.87 6.09
C PRO A 128 1.63 3.96 6.58
N PHE A 129 1.65 4.32 7.88
CA PHE A 129 0.89 5.48 8.37
C PHE A 129 1.44 6.80 7.85
N ALA A 130 2.77 6.98 7.82
CA ALA A 130 3.38 8.15 7.20
C ALA A 130 3.01 8.25 5.71
N LEU A 131 3.03 7.11 5.00
CA LEU A 131 2.62 7.04 3.59
C LEU A 131 1.14 7.41 3.40
N PHE A 132 0.26 6.99 4.33
CA PHE A 132 -1.15 7.38 4.32
C PHE A 132 -1.34 8.89 4.49
N ILE A 133 -0.67 9.51 5.47
CA ILE A 133 -0.75 10.96 5.70
C ILE A 133 -0.27 11.71 4.46
N PHE A 134 0.85 11.27 3.86
CA PHE A 134 1.34 11.86 2.62
C PHE A 134 0.34 11.74 1.47
N ALA A 135 -0.26 10.56 1.27
CA ALA A 135 -1.28 10.35 0.26
C ALA A 135 -2.52 11.22 0.47
N GLN A 136 -2.90 11.47 1.73
CA GLN A 136 -4.01 12.35 2.07
C GLN A 136 -3.72 13.81 1.69
N ILE A 137 -2.49 14.28 1.93
CA ILE A 137 -2.06 15.63 1.52
C ILE A 137 -2.09 15.74 -0.01
N VAL A 138 -1.52 14.76 -0.72
CA VAL A 138 -1.52 14.74 -2.19
C VAL A 138 -2.93 14.75 -2.76
N GLU A 139 -3.86 13.98 -2.18
CA GLU A 139 -5.25 13.98 -2.61
C GLU A 139 -5.91 15.36 -2.44
N ALA A 140 -5.70 16.02 -1.29
CA ALA A 140 -6.28 17.33 -1.03
C ALA A 140 -5.78 18.39 -2.02
N LEU A 141 -4.47 18.41 -2.28
CA LEU A 141 -3.85 19.29 -3.28
C LEU A 141 -4.38 18.99 -4.69
N PHE A 142 -4.48 17.71 -5.04
CA PHE A 142 -4.98 17.30 -6.35
C PHE A 142 -6.45 17.69 -6.56
N LYS A 143 -7.27 17.57 -5.51
CA LYS A 143 -8.67 18.02 -5.53
C LYS A 143 -8.78 19.52 -5.78
N GLN A 144 -7.94 20.33 -5.13
CA GLN A 144 -7.91 21.78 -5.36
C GLN A 144 -7.50 22.11 -6.80
N ALA A 145 -6.47 21.44 -7.33
CA ALA A 145 -6.01 21.65 -8.70
C ALA A 145 -7.11 21.33 -9.74
N VAL A 146 -7.87 20.25 -9.55
CA VAL A 146 -9.00 19.89 -10.42
C VAL A 146 -10.12 20.95 -10.37
N ILE A 147 -10.42 21.50 -9.19
CA ILE A 147 -11.44 22.55 -9.04
C ILE A 147 -11.01 23.82 -9.79
N LEU A 148 -9.76 24.25 -9.61
CA LEU A 148 -9.23 25.45 -10.28
C LEU A 148 -9.26 25.31 -11.81
N GLN A 149 -8.85 24.16 -12.35
CA GLN A 149 -8.91 23.91 -13.79
C GLN A 149 -10.35 23.99 -14.32
N LYS A 150 -11.31 23.43 -13.57
CA LYS A 150 -12.73 23.45 -13.94
C LYS A 150 -13.31 24.87 -13.92
N GLU A 151 -12.93 25.69 -12.95
CA GLU A 151 -13.38 27.09 -12.89
C GLU A 151 -12.85 27.89 -14.07
N GLN A 152 -11.58 27.71 -14.43
CA GLN A 152 -10.98 28.34 -15.61
C GLN A 152 -11.74 27.96 -16.90
N ASP A 153 -12.08 26.68 -17.07
CA ASP A 153 -12.82 26.17 -18.23
C ASP A 153 -14.28 26.71 -18.30
N LEU A 154 -14.85 27.21 -17.20
CA LEU A 154 -16.21 27.78 -17.15
C LEU A 154 -16.24 29.29 -17.41
N THR A 155 -15.11 29.98 -17.31
CA THR A 155 -14.98 31.44 -17.51
C THR A 155 -14.56 31.86 -18.91
N VAL A 156 -14.17 30.90 -19.76
CA VAL A 156 -13.85 31.11 -21.19
C VAL A 156 -15.06 30.73 -22.04
#